data_AF-A0AAI9R6A9-F1
#
_entry.id   AF-A0AAI9R6A9-F1
#
_cell.length_a   1.000
_cell.length_b   1.000
_cell.length_c   1.000
_cell.angle_alpha   90.00
_cell.angle_beta   90.00
_cell.angle_gamma   90.00
#
_symmetry.space_group_name_H-M   'P 1'
#
loop_
_entity.id
_entity.type
_entity.pdbx_description
1 polymer ?
#
loop_
_entity_poly.entity_id
_entity_poly.type
_entity_poly.pdbx_seq_one_letter_code
_entity_poly.pdbx_strand_id
1 'polypeptide(L)'
;MIELLFNIVFIIIGIYVSIFTWITKKDIESNEKNDFYVPASFLIAFSAIGMTVLLDGSDEGKVFSAILLVFTVPVILKMLIVGSKQDLQKARGDPTYNVGDWFWIVHKEGVTLDPEQAVLVGKNGRIKRIYYEEGVKSASMVFDEVRVVRFQLVSLSKNPPAVEEKGWWNS
;
A
#
# COMPACT_ATOMS: atom_id res chain seq x y z
N MET A 1 27.75 6.62 29.43
CA MET A 1 27.02 7.79 28.89
C MET A 1 26.99 7.79 27.36
N ILE A 2 28.13 7.70 26.68
CA ILE A 2 28.20 7.64 25.20
C ILE A 2 27.49 6.39 24.64
N GLU A 3 27.75 5.19 25.18
CA GLU A 3 27.08 3.95 24.74
C GLU A 3 25.54 4.00 24.89
N LEU A 4 25.04 4.62 25.97
CA LEU A 4 23.61 4.78 26.20
C LEU A 4 22.97 5.67 25.13
N LEU A 5 23.63 6.78 24.75
CA LEU A 5 23.17 7.65 23.67
C LEU A 5 23.17 6.94 22.31
N PHE A 6 24.22 6.16 22.01
CA PHE A 6 24.26 5.35 20.78
C PHE A 6 23.12 4.34 20.72
N ASN A 7 22.88 3.60 21.81
CA ASN A 7 21.80 2.61 21.87
C ASN A 7 20.41 3.25 21.66
N ILE A 8 20.16 4.39 22.28
CA ILE A 8 18.92 5.14 22.10
C ILE A 8 18.75 5.53 20.63
N VAL A 9 19.77 6.09 19.98
CA VAL A 9 19.72 6.46 18.55
C VAL A 9 19.43 5.25 17.65
N PHE A 10 20.08 4.10 17.89
CA PHE A 10 19.82 2.88 17.12
C PHE A 10 18.38 2.37 17.27
N ILE A 11 17.83 2.41 18.49
CA ILE A 11 16.45 2.03 18.74
C ILE A 11 15.49 2.93 17.97
N ILE A 12 15.73 4.25 18.01
CA ILE A 12 14.92 5.24 17.29
C ILE A 12 14.93 4.96 15.79
N ILE A 13 16.12 4.78 15.20
CA ILE A 13 16.27 4.47 13.78
C ILE A 13 15.54 3.17 13.44
N GLY A 14 15.67 2.13 14.27
CA GLY A 14 15.00 0.85 14.07
C GLY A 14 13.47 0.96 14.09
N ILE A 15 12.92 1.74 15.02
CA ILE A 15 11.49 2.04 15.07
C ILE A 15 11.04 2.76 13.78
N TYR A 16 11.79 3.78 13.36
CA TYR A 16 11.49 4.52 12.15
C TYR A 16 11.50 3.65 10.90
N VAL A 17 12.57 2.86 10.70
CA VAL A 17 12.67 1.94 9.57
C VAL A 17 11.49 0.99 9.56
N SER A 18 11.14 0.41 10.72
CA SER A 18 10.02 -0.53 10.84
C SER A 18 8.68 0.11 10.45
N ILE A 19 8.40 1.33 10.94
CA ILE A 19 7.16 2.07 10.61
C ILE A 19 7.12 2.41 9.12
N PHE A 20 8.22 2.93 8.54
CA PHE A 20 8.25 3.30 7.13
C PHE A 20 8.15 2.11 6.19
N THR A 21 8.76 0.97 6.56
CA THR A 21 8.58 -0.30 5.85
C THR A 21 7.13 -0.77 5.94
N TRP A 22 6.49 -0.66 7.10
CA TRP A 22 5.08 -1.00 7.26
C TRP A 22 4.17 -0.11 6.39
N ILE A 23 4.37 1.21 6.39
CA ILE A 23 3.60 2.14 5.55
C ILE A 23 3.75 1.76 4.07
N THR A 24 4.97 1.52 3.62
CA THR A 24 5.25 1.15 2.22
C THR A 24 4.58 -0.17 1.85
N LYS A 25 4.67 -1.18 2.72
CA LYS A 25 4.01 -2.48 2.50
C LYS A 25 2.50 -2.33 2.43
N LYS A 26 1.91 -1.52 3.33
CA LYS A 26 0.46 -1.28 3.34
C LYS A 26 -0.03 -0.54 2.10
N ASP A 27 0.74 0.43 1.59
CA ASP A 27 0.41 1.16 0.35
C ASP A 27 0.38 0.22 -0.87
N ILE A 28 1.19 -0.83 -0.85
CA ILE A 28 1.21 -1.84 -1.91
C ILE A 28 0.01 -2.80 -1.78
N GLU A 29 -0.37 -3.17 -0.56
CA GLU A 29 -1.41 -4.19 -0.30
C GLU A 29 -2.84 -3.66 -0.40
N SER A 30 -3.03 -2.37 -0.10
CA SER A 30 -4.35 -1.76 0.05
C SER A 30 -4.34 -0.35 -0.51
N ASN A 31 -5.39 -0.03 -1.25
CA ASN A 31 -5.71 1.31 -1.71
C ASN A 31 -6.86 1.93 -0.88
N GLU A 32 -6.86 1.70 0.43
CA GLU A 32 -7.79 2.31 1.37
C GLU A 32 -7.13 3.39 2.21
N LYS A 33 -7.46 4.67 1.93
CA LYS A 33 -6.85 5.82 2.62
C LYS A 33 -7.01 5.77 4.15
N ASN A 34 -8.06 5.13 4.63
CA ASN A 34 -8.35 4.99 6.06
C ASN A 34 -7.30 4.13 6.77
N ASP A 35 -6.59 3.24 6.06
CA ASP A 35 -5.48 2.46 6.60
C ASP A 35 -4.31 3.36 7.05
N PHE A 36 -4.24 4.59 6.55
CA PHE A 36 -3.23 5.59 6.91
C PHE A 36 -3.81 6.74 7.74
N TYR A 37 -5.02 7.21 7.40
CA TYR A 37 -5.63 8.36 8.08
C TYR A 37 -6.02 8.04 9.52
N VAL A 38 -6.48 6.82 9.81
CA VAL A 38 -6.85 6.42 11.17
C VAL A 38 -5.61 6.39 12.09
N PRO A 39 -4.50 5.69 11.76
CA PRO A 39 -3.29 5.79 12.57
C PRO A 39 -2.72 7.22 12.66
N ALA A 40 -2.79 8.00 11.57
CA ALA A 40 -2.32 9.38 11.58
C ALA A 40 -3.13 10.27 12.54
N SER A 41 -4.47 10.11 12.60
CA SER A 41 -5.31 10.90 13.50
C SER A 41 -5.02 10.58 14.97
N PHE A 42 -4.76 9.31 15.30
CA PHE A 42 -4.27 8.92 16.63
C PHE A 42 -2.93 9.59 16.97
N LEU A 43 -1.98 9.61 16.05
CA LEU A 43 -0.69 10.28 16.26
C LEU A 43 -0.82 11.81 16.39
N ILE A 44 -1.75 12.43 15.67
CA ILE A 44 -2.06 13.86 15.81
C ILE A 44 -2.61 14.15 17.20
N ALA A 45 -3.56 13.35 17.68
CA ALA A 45 -4.09 13.49 19.04
C ALA A 45 -2.99 13.33 20.10
N PHE A 46 -2.09 12.37 19.92
CA PHE A 46 -0.93 12.20 20.79
C PHE A 46 0.05 13.39 20.74
N SER A 47 0.24 13.97 19.55
CA SER A 47 1.06 15.17 19.34
C SER A 47 0.45 16.41 19.98
N ALA A 48 -0.88 16.50 20.06
CA ALA A 48 -1.56 17.59 20.76
C ALA A 48 -1.23 17.59 22.27
N ILE A 49 -1.07 16.42 22.88
CA ILE A 49 -0.61 16.30 24.28
C ILE A 49 0.82 16.87 24.42
N GLY A 50 1.71 16.54 23.47
CA GLY A 50 3.04 17.16 23.41
C GLY A 50 2.96 18.68 23.29
N MET A 51 2.06 19.21 22.45
CA MET A 51 1.85 20.66 22.36
C MET A 51 1.33 21.27 23.66
N THR A 52 0.43 20.61 24.40
CA THR A 52 -0.03 21.14 25.70
C THR A 52 1.09 21.20 26.72
N VAL A 53 2.00 20.21 26.74
CA VAL A 53 3.16 20.19 27.65
C VAL A 53 4.19 21.25 27.24
N LEU A 54 4.34 21.53 25.94
CA LEU A 54 5.18 22.62 25.46
C LEU A 54 4.71 23.99 25.96
N LEU A 55 3.39 24.19 25.99
CA LEU A 55 2.75 25.45 26.40
C LEU A 55 2.83 25.72 27.91
N ASP A 56 3.04 24.69 28.73
CA ASP A 56 3.29 24.81 30.18
C ASP A 56 4.65 25.49 30.48
N GLY A 57 5.55 25.54 29.51
CA GLY A 57 6.76 26.37 29.55
C GLY A 57 7.88 25.86 30.46
N SER A 58 7.69 24.73 31.14
CA SER A 58 8.75 24.04 31.89
C SER A 58 9.87 23.54 30.96
N ASP A 59 11.11 23.59 31.42
CA ASP A 59 12.26 23.19 30.59
C ASP A 59 12.24 21.69 30.27
N GLU A 60 11.81 20.85 31.23
CA GLU A 60 11.56 19.43 31.00
C GLU A 60 10.43 19.21 29.99
N GLY A 61 9.34 19.99 30.09
CA GLY A 61 8.22 19.94 29.17
C GLY A 61 8.61 20.32 27.74
N LYS A 62 9.46 21.34 27.55
CA LYS A 62 10.00 21.72 26.24
C LYS A 62 10.81 20.60 25.61
N VAL A 63 11.71 19.97 26.37
CA VAL A 63 12.55 18.86 25.87
C VAL A 63 11.69 17.66 25.50
N PHE A 64 10.75 17.27 26.37
CA PHE A 64 9.83 16.17 26.10
C PHE A 64 8.99 16.42 24.83
N SER A 65 8.44 17.63 24.70
CA SER A 65 7.61 18.01 23.54
C SER A 65 8.40 18.04 22.24
N ALA A 66 9.65 18.53 22.28
CA ALA A 66 10.53 18.53 21.12
C ALA A 66 10.81 17.11 20.63
N ILE A 67 11.12 16.18 21.56
CA ILE A 67 11.30 14.76 21.23
C ILE A 67 10.01 14.19 20.63
N LEU A 68 8.87 14.39 21.28
CA LEU A 68 7.60 13.84 20.81
C LEU A 68 7.28 14.30 19.39
N LEU A 69 7.35 15.61 19.12
CA LEU A 69 7.01 16.19 17.82
C LEU A 69 7.98 15.77 16.71
N VAL A 70 9.28 15.73 16.99
CA VAL A 70 10.29 15.25 16.02
C VAL A 70 9.97 13.81 15.61
N PHE A 71 9.45 13.00 16.53
CA PHE A 71 9.13 11.60 16.27
C PHE A 71 7.82 11.41 15.51
N THR A 72 6.77 12.10 15.93
CA THR A 72 5.42 11.85 15.40
C THR A 72 5.17 12.56 14.07
N VAL A 73 5.65 13.80 13.91
CA VAL A 73 5.32 14.65 12.75
C VAL A 73 5.76 14.02 11.42
N PRO A 74 7.00 13.50 11.25
CA PRO A 74 7.40 12.88 10.00
C PRO A 74 6.55 11.64 9.65
N VAL A 75 6.16 10.86 10.66
CA VAL A 75 5.31 9.67 10.49
C VAL A 75 3.90 10.07 10.07
N ILE A 76 3.31 11.07 10.73
CA ILE A 76 2.00 11.63 10.38
C ILE A 76 2.01 12.11 8.93
N LEU A 77 2.99 12.95 8.56
CA LEU A 77 3.09 13.49 7.20
C LEU A 77 3.19 12.38 6.16
N LYS A 78 4.02 11.35 6.42
CA LYS A 78 4.17 10.22 5.49
C LYS A 78 2.84 9.47 5.30
N MET A 79 2.10 9.19 6.38
CA MET A 79 0.79 8.52 6.31
C MET A 79 -0.23 9.37 5.54
N LEU A 80 -0.31 10.68 5.82
CA LEU A 80 -1.22 11.59 5.13
C LEU A 80 -0.92 11.69 3.63
N ILE A 81 0.36 11.81 3.25
CA ILE A 81 0.79 11.84 1.84
C ILE A 81 0.38 10.56 1.12
N VAL A 82 0.57 9.40 1.74
CA VAL A 82 0.20 8.11 1.13
C VAL A 82 -1.31 8.03 0.97
N GLY A 83 -2.11 8.26 2.02
CA GLY A 83 -3.56 8.24 1.91
C GLY A 83 -4.11 9.26 0.91
N SER A 84 -3.51 10.44 0.81
CA SER A 84 -3.88 11.46 -0.19
C SER A 84 -3.58 11.01 -1.62
N LYS A 85 -2.45 10.33 -1.84
CA LYS A 85 -2.11 9.78 -3.17
C LYS A 85 -3.13 8.73 -3.61
N GLN A 86 -3.60 7.89 -2.69
CA GLN A 86 -4.62 6.88 -2.97
C GLN A 86 -5.97 7.51 -3.32
N ASP A 87 -6.36 8.56 -2.61
CA ASP A 87 -7.59 9.31 -2.90
C ASP A 87 -7.52 9.98 -4.29
N LEU A 88 -6.35 10.55 -4.63
CA LEU A 88 -6.12 11.15 -5.94
C LEU A 88 -6.18 10.12 -7.08
N GLN A 89 -5.64 8.92 -6.88
CA GLN A 89 -5.75 7.82 -7.85
C GLN A 89 -7.22 7.44 -8.07
N LYS A 90 -8.00 7.27 -7.00
CA LYS A 90 -9.45 7.00 -7.09
C LYS A 90 -10.18 8.12 -7.83
N ALA A 91 -9.89 9.38 -7.52
CA ALA A 91 -10.52 10.55 -8.15
C ALA A 91 -10.20 10.68 -9.65
N ARG A 92 -9.01 10.23 -10.09
CA ARG A 92 -8.62 10.18 -11.52
C ARG A 92 -9.26 9.02 -12.28
N GLY A 93 -9.89 8.08 -11.58
CA GLY A 93 -10.40 6.85 -12.18
C GLY A 93 -9.29 5.84 -12.51
N ASP A 94 -8.11 5.98 -11.91
CA ASP A 94 -7.02 5.02 -12.10
C ASP A 94 -7.46 3.63 -11.60
N PRO A 95 -7.03 2.53 -12.25
CA PRO A 95 -7.27 1.19 -11.74
C PRO A 95 -6.63 1.01 -10.36
N THR A 96 -7.43 0.57 -9.41
CA THR A 96 -7.03 0.36 -8.01
C THR A 96 -7.21 -1.10 -7.64
N TYR A 97 -6.28 -1.62 -6.85
CA TYR A 97 -6.15 -3.04 -6.55
C TYR A 97 -5.95 -3.22 -5.04
N ASN A 98 -6.72 -4.11 -4.44
CA ASN A 98 -6.53 -4.51 -3.05
C ASN A 98 -6.31 -6.02 -2.96
N VAL A 99 -5.56 -6.45 -1.96
CA VAL A 99 -5.53 -7.87 -1.59
C VAL A 99 -6.94 -8.32 -1.21
N GLY A 100 -7.38 -9.43 -1.80
CA GLY A 100 -8.74 -9.97 -1.64
C GLY A 100 -9.70 -9.61 -2.78
N ASP A 101 -9.38 -8.62 -3.62
CA ASP A 101 -10.21 -8.25 -4.76
C ASP A 101 -10.21 -9.32 -5.86
N TRP A 102 -11.31 -9.39 -6.60
CA TRP A 102 -11.48 -10.28 -7.75
C TRP A 102 -11.27 -9.53 -9.06
N PHE A 103 -10.47 -10.10 -9.96
CA PHE A 103 -10.16 -9.53 -11.27
C PHE A 103 -10.13 -10.60 -12.36
N TRP A 104 -10.60 -10.21 -13.53
CA TRP A 104 -10.47 -10.98 -14.77
C TRP A 104 -9.07 -10.82 -15.36
N ILE A 105 -8.51 -11.91 -15.85
CA ILE A 105 -7.26 -11.89 -16.59
C ILE A 105 -7.55 -11.51 -18.04
N VAL A 106 -6.87 -10.46 -18.52
CA VAL A 106 -6.95 -9.99 -19.90
C VAL A 106 -5.56 -9.97 -20.52
N HIS A 107 -5.48 -10.36 -21.78
CA HIS A 107 -4.27 -10.18 -22.55
C HIS A 107 -4.19 -8.72 -23.02
N LYS A 108 -3.05 -8.06 -22.76
CA LYS A 108 -2.82 -6.68 -23.15
C LYS A 108 -1.65 -6.64 -24.11
N GLU A 109 -1.78 -5.82 -25.16
CA GLU A 109 -0.70 -5.60 -26.12
C GLU A 109 0.58 -5.16 -25.41
N GLY A 110 1.70 -5.77 -25.80
CA GLY A 110 3.01 -5.51 -25.21
C GLY A 110 3.32 -6.27 -23.92
N VAL A 111 2.41 -7.11 -23.42
CA VAL A 111 2.68 -7.98 -22.26
C VAL A 111 2.79 -9.44 -22.71
N THR A 112 3.99 -10.01 -22.64
CA THR A 112 4.20 -11.43 -22.89
C THR A 112 3.69 -12.24 -21.69
N LEU A 113 2.78 -13.18 -21.95
CA LEU A 113 2.31 -14.16 -20.99
C LEU A 113 3.02 -15.48 -21.22
N ASP A 114 3.39 -16.17 -20.14
CA ASP A 114 3.86 -17.54 -20.23
C ASP A 114 2.68 -18.51 -20.56
N PRO A 115 2.95 -19.76 -20.96
CA PRO A 115 1.89 -20.72 -21.27
C PRO A 115 0.93 -20.99 -20.10
N GLU A 116 1.42 -20.90 -18.86
CA GLU A 116 0.64 -21.13 -17.65
C GLU A 116 -0.36 -19.99 -17.39
N GLN A 117 0.05 -18.76 -17.67
CA GLN A 117 -0.73 -17.53 -17.60
C GLN A 117 -1.73 -17.42 -18.76
N ALA A 118 -1.32 -17.82 -19.97
CA ALA A 118 -2.15 -17.70 -21.17
C ALA A 118 -3.46 -18.51 -21.06
N VAL A 119 -3.42 -19.69 -20.44
CA VAL A 119 -4.62 -20.52 -20.23
C VAL A 119 -5.62 -19.93 -19.23
N LEU A 120 -5.20 -18.93 -18.46
CA LEU A 120 -6.03 -18.24 -17.48
C LEU A 120 -6.65 -16.94 -18.02
N VAL A 121 -6.33 -16.53 -19.25
CA VAL A 121 -7.00 -15.39 -19.91
C VAL A 121 -8.50 -15.67 -20.00
N GLY A 122 -9.32 -14.70 -19.59
CA GLY A 122 -10.76 -14.86 -19.47
C GLY A 122 -11.24 -15.59 -18.22
N LYS A 123 -10.35 -15.94 -17.29
CA LYS A 123 -10.73 -16.43 -15.96
C LYS A 123 -10.73 -15.30 -14.95
N ASN A 124 -11.58 -15.43 -13.94
CA ASN A 124 -11.62 -14.55 -12.78
C ASN A 124 -10.80 -15.18 -11.65
N GLY A 125 -9.98 -14.39 -10.96
CA GLY A 125 -9.17 -14.85 -9.84
C GLY A 125 -9.11 -13.81 -8.73
N ARG A 126 -8.70 -14.23 -7.54
CA ARG A 126 -8.60 -13.36 -6.36
C ARG A 126 -7.16 -12.95 -6.09
N ILE A 127 -6.90 -11.66 -5.88
CA ILE A 127 -5.57 -11.17 -5.49
C ILE A 127 -5.21 -11.72 -4.10
N LYS A 128 -4.15 -12.52 -4.03
CA LYS A 128 -3.55 -12.99 -2.76
C LYS A 128 -2.52 -12.01 -2.22
N ARG A 129 -1.73 -11.42 -3.11
CA ARG A 129 -0.62 -10.54 -2.75
C ARG A 129 -0.25 -9.65 -3.94
N ILE A 130 0.15 -8.43 -3.64
CA ILE A 130 0.66 -7.46 -4.61
C ILE A 130 2.16 -7.28 -4.36
N TYR A 131 2.92 -7.17 -5.44
CA TYR A 131 4.37 -7.02 -5.46
C TYR A 131 4.75 -5.78 -6.26
N TYR A 132 5.84 -5.15 -5.86
CA TYR A 132 6.48 -4.08 -6.59
C TYR A 132 7.97 -4.38 -6.70
N GLU A 133 8.41 -4.80 -7.87
CA GLU A 133 9.78 -5.24 -8.15
C GLU A 133 10.25 -4.51 -9.42
N GLU A 134 11.43 -3.89 -9.36
CA GLU A 134 12.06 -3.23 -10.52
C GLU A 134 11.17 -2.24 -11.28
N GLY A 135 10.25 -1.56 -10.57
CA GLY A 135 9.32 -0.60 -11.17
C GLY A 135 8.04 -1.23 -11.75
N VAL A 136 7.93 -2.56 -11.78
CA VAL A 136 6.77 -3.29 -12.28
C VAL A 136 5.87 -3.72 -11.12
N LYS A 137 4.58 -3.37 -11.19
CA LYS A 137 3.57 -3.86 -10.26
C LYS A 137 2.95 -5.15 -10.77
N SER A 138 2.91 -6.17 -9.91
CA SER A 138 2.29 -7.46 -10.23
C SER A 138 1.50 -7.99 -9.03
N ALA A 139 0.60 -8.94 -9.27
CA ALA A 139 -0.17 -9.61 -8.23
C ALA A 139 -0.10 -11.12 -8.39
N SER A 140 0.05 -11.85 -7.29
CA SER A 140 -0.27 -13.27 -7.26
C SER A 140 -1.77 -13.44 -7.10
N MET A 141 -2.37 -14.18 -8.02
CA MET A 141 -3.80 -14.44 -8.13
C MET A 141 -4.08 -15.90 -7.75
N VAL A 142 -5.16 -16.15 -7.01
CA VAL A 142 -5.68 -17.49 -6.73
C VAL A 142 -6.84 -17.79 -7.66
N PHE A 143 -6.79 -18.94 -8.32
CA PHE A 143 -7.85 -19.49 -9.15
C PHE A 143 -8.29 -20.82 -8.57
N ASP A 144 -9.60 -21.06 -8.59
CA ASP A 144 -10.22 -22.31 -8.11
C ASP A 144 -9.71 -22.75 -6.72
N GLU A 145 -9.47 -21.76 -5.85
CA GLU A 145 -8.95 -21.90 -4.47
C GLU A 145 -7.56 -22.52 -4.27
N VAL A 146 -6.96 -23.11 -5.33
CA VAL A 146 -5.72 -23.89 -5.21
C VAL A 146 -4.59 -23.32 -6.06
N ARG A 147 -4.89 -22.89 -7.29
CA ARG A 147 -3.86 -22.51 -8.25
C ARG A 147 -3.44 -21.07 -8.04
N VAL A 148 -2.13 -20.84 -7.84
CA VAL A 148 -1.58 -19.49 -7.61
C VAL A 148 -0.65 -19.12 -8.75
N VAL A 149 -1.00 -18.08 -9.51
CA VAL A 149 -0.20 -17.60 -10.65
C VAL A 149 -0.01 -16.09 -10.53
N ARG A 150 1.18 -15.60 -10.88
CA ARG A 150 1.54 -14.17 -10.82
C ARG A 150 1.23 -13.50 -12.15
N PHE A 151 0.61 -12.33 -12.12
CA PHE A 151 0.31 -11.51 -13.31
C PHE A 151 0.76 -10.07 -13.10
N GLN A 152 1.16 -9.37 -14.16
CA GLN A 152 1.33 -7.93 -14.09
C GLN A 152 -0.04 -7.27 -13.88
N LEU A 153 -0.12 -6.18 -13.09
CA LEU A 153 -1.40 -5.53 -12.80
C LEU A 153 -2.11 -5.03 -14.06
N VAL A 154 -1.35 -4.69 -15.12
CA VAL A 154 -1.89 -4.24 -16.40
C VAL A 154 -2.70 -5.31 -17.14
N SER A 155 -2.55 -6.59 -16.76
CA SER A 155 -3.31 -7.73 -17.29
C SER A 155 -4.55 -8.05 -16.45
N LEU A 156 -4.89 -7.21 -15.46
CA LEU A 156 -6.06 -7.37 -14.60
C LEU A 156 -7.15 -6.38 -14.98
N SER A 157 -8.38 -6.85 -15.11
CA SER A 157 -9.56 -6.05 -15.44
C SER A 157 -10.69 -6.31 -14.46
N LYS A 158 -11.40 -5.24 -14.04
CA LYS A 158 -12.65 -5.38 -13.26
C LYS A 158 -13.80 -5.93 -14.09
N ASN A 159 -13.73 -5.73 -15.40
CA ASN A 159 -14.73 -6.19 -16.34
C ASN A 159 -14.29 -7.50 -16.99
N PRO A 160 -15.22 -8.44 -17.25
CA PRO A 160 -14.91 -9.62 -18.06
C PRO A 160 -14.40 -9.18 -19.44
N PRO A 161 -13.45 -9.93 -20.04
CA PRO A 161 -13.08 -9.66 -21.42
C PRO A 161 -14.32 -9.77 -22.30
N ALA A 162 -14.41 -8.90 -23.31
CA ALA A 162 -15.46 -8.99 -24.31
C ALA A 162 -15.41 -10.39 -24.91
N VAL A 163 -16.49 -11.16 -24.71
CA VAL A 163 -16.67 -12.41 -25.43
C VAL A 163 -16.90 -11.98 -26.87
N GLU A 164 -15.95 -12.22 -27.77
CA GLU A 164 -16.28 -12.22 -29.19
C GLU A 164 -17.39 -13.25 -29.36
N GLU A 165 -18.61 -12.79 -29.64
CA GLU A 165 -19.66 -13.66 -30.13
C GLU A 165 -19.13 -14.30 -31.42
N LYS A 166 -18.65 -15.54 -31.32
CA LYS A 166 -18.51 -16.40 -32.50
C LYS A 166 -19.91 -16.64 -33.01
N GLY A 167 -20.40 -15.74 -33.85
CA GLY A 167 -21.61 -15.94 -34.63
C GLY A 167 -21.46 -17.24 -35.43
N TRP A 168 -22.57 -17.98 -35.59
CA TRP A 168 -22.61 -19.32 -36.19
C TRP A 168 -22.09 -19.40 -37.64
N TRP A 169 -21.71 -18.28 -38.23
CA TRP A 169 -21.13 -18.13 -39.58
C TRP A 169 -19.61 -18.30 -39.66
N ASN A 170 -18.89 -18.36 -38.53
CA ASN A 170 -17.44 -18.56 -38.49
C ASN A 170 -17.03 -19.99 -38.07
N SER A 171 -17.85 -21.00 -38.38
CA SER A 171 -17.55 -22.44 -38.17
C SER A 171 -17.21 -23.12 -39.49
#